data_AF-A0A368GDX1-F1
#
_entry.id   AF-A0A368GDX1-F1
#
_cell.length_a   1.000
_cell.length_b   1.000
_cell.length_c   1.000
_cell.angle_alpha   90.00
_cell.angle_beta   90.00
_cell.angle_gamma   90.00
#
_symmetry.space_group_name_H-M   'P 1'
#
loop_
_entity.id
_entity.type
_entity.pdbx_description
1 polymer ?
#
loop_
_entity_poly.entity_id
_entity_poly.type
_entity_poly.pdbx_seq_one_letter_code
_entity_poly.pdbx_strand_id
1 'polypeptide(L)'
;QWNCDLEKQAIDTLAAGCYNHDNAPTAAGGKAQIFDAFYPSRITADATSIRDFITLELDTIDYIALPGVNPGDTSIKYMGDATDSLLPYFTLVQPSATQIGCAWRSCTLSGAQLIDVYCVLNSQ
;
A
#
# COMPACT_ATOMS: atom_id res chain seq x y z
N GLN A 1 1.97 -15.49 1.30
CA GLN A 1 0.89 -16.19 2.04
C GLN A 1 0.21 -15.20 2.99
N TRP A 2 -1.07 -15.38 3.31
CA TRP A 2 -1.74 -14.56 4.32
C TRP A 2 -1.20 -14.86 5.73
N ASN A 3 -1.06 -13.84 6.57
CA ASN A 3 -0.62 -13.96 7.96
C ASN A 3 -1.55 -13.17 8.90
N CYS A 4 -2.23 -13.88 9.80
CA CYS A 4 -3.21 -13.29 10.72
C CYS A 4 -2.60 -12.32 11.75
N ASP A 5 -1.33 -12.49 12.14
CA ASP A 5 -0.66 -11.57 13.05
C ASP A 5 -0.36 -10.24 12.35
N LEU A 6 0.02 -10.28 11.07
CA LEU A 6 0.18 -9.08 10.24
C LEU A 6 -1.17 -8.40 9.96
N GLU A 7 -2.22 -9.18 9.71
CA GLU A 7 -3.58 -8.65 9.57
C GLU A 7 -4.03 -7.96 10.86
N LYS A 8 -3.81 -8.61 12.01
CA LYS A 8 -4.11 -7.99 13.31
C LYS A 8 -3.33 -6.70 13.51
N GLN A 9 -2.05 -6.66 13.14
CA GLN A 9 -1.27 -5.44 13.17
C GLN A 9 -1.87 -4.35 12.29
N ALA A 10 -2.30 -4.68 11.07
CA ALA A 10 -2.94 -3.73 10.17
C ALA A 10 -4.27 -3.20 10.75
N ILE A 11 -5.09 -4.06 11.35
CA ILE A 11 -6.33 -3.70 12.05
C ILE A 11 -6.03 -2.75 13.21
N ASP A 12 -5.07 -3.11 14.06
CA ASP A 12 -4.73 -2.31 15.25
C ASP A 12 -4.17 -0.93 14.84
N THR A 13 -3.40 -0.84 13.75
CA THR A 13 -2.96 0.43 13.15
C THR A 13 -4.14 1.28 12.69
N LEU A 14 -5.05 0.71 11.88
CA LEU A 14 -6.22 1.44 11.39
C LEU A 14 -7.24 1.76 12.49
N ALA A 15 -7.22 1.05 13.62
CA ALA A 15 -8.10 1.35 14.75
C ALA A 15 -7.71 2.67 15.45
N ALA A 16 -6.44 3.07 15.38
CA ALA A 16 -5.90 4.25 16.07
C ALA A 16 -6.41 5.59 15.53
N GLY A 17 -6.83 5.64 14.27
CA GLY A 17 -7.28 6.88 13.65
C GLY A 17 -7.88 6.68 12.26
N CYS A 18 -8.25 7.80 11.64
CA CYS A 18 -8.54 7.87 10.23
C CYS A 18 -7.43 8.68 9.57
N TYR A 19 -6.99 8.20 8.42
CA TYR A 19 -5.85 8.72 7.72
C TYR A 19 -6.27 9.24 6.33
N ASN A 20 -5.36 9.95 5.70
CA ASN A 20 -5.39 10.34 4.32
C ASN A 20 -4.00 10.07 3.74
N HIS A 21 -3.87 10.25 2.43
CA HIS A 21 -2.61 10.05 1.74
C HIS A 21 -1.44 10.84 2.37
N ASP A 22 -1.70 12.07 2.82
CA ASP A 22 -0.69 12.98 3.38
C ASP A 22 -0.27 12.64 4.82
N ASN A 23 -1.03 11.79 5.53
CA ASN A 23 -0.77 11.43 6.92
C ASN A 23 -0.78 9.92 7.18
N ALA A 24 -0.36 9.14 6.19
CA ALA A 24 -0.31 7.68 6.23
C ALA A 24 0.26 7.13 7.56
N PRO A 25 -0.35 6.09 8.13
CA PRO A 25 0.17 5.45 9.33
C PRO A 25 1.48 4.71 9.05
N THR A 26 2.25 4.46 10.12
CA THR A 26 3.51 3.70 10.05
C THR A 26 3.41 2.39 10.82
N ALA A 27 4.02 1.34 10.27
CA ALA A 27 4.02 0.00 10.82
C ALA A 27 4.94 -0.03 12.04
N ALA A 28 4.45 -0.59 13.13
CA ALA A 28 5.31 -0.91 14.26
C ALA A 28 6.38 -1.94 13.85
N GLY A 29 7.62 -1.74 14.28
CA GLY A 29 8.68 -2.75 14.18
C GLY A 29 9.44 -2.80 12.84
N GLY A 30 9.42 -1.73 12.04
CA GLY A 30 10.27 -1.59 10.85
C GLY A 30 9.93 -2.55 9.70
N LYS A 31 8.68 -3.01 9.66
CA LYS A 31 8.15 -3.85 8.58
C LYS A 31 7.78 -2.99 7.37
N ALA A 32 7.95 -3.56 6.18
CA ALA A 32 7.47 -2.96 4.96
C ALA A 32 5.94 -2.86 4.98
N GLN A 33 5.41 -1.79 4.39
CA GLN A 33 4.00 -1.46 4.45
C GLN A 33 3.56 -0.74 3.17
N ILE A 34 2.26 -0.83 2.89
CA ILE A 34 1.60 0.00 1.90
C ILE A 34 0.29 0.52 2.48
N PHE A 35 -0.05 1.75 2.13
CA PHE A 35 -1.23 2.46 2.61
C PHE A 35 -1.78 3.34 1.50
N ASP A 36 -3.09 3.42 1.39
CA ASP A 36 -3.73 4.59 0.79
C ASP A 36 -5.14 4.80 1.35
N ALA A 37 -5.68 5.99 1.11
CA ALA A 37 -7.03 6.39 1.48
C ALA A 37 -7.81 6.84 0.25
N PHE A 38 -8.90 6.13 -0.04
CA PHE A 38 -9.69 6.36 -1.25
C PHE A 38 -11.06 6.94 -0.94
N TYR A 39 -11.58 7.76 -1.84
CA TYR A 39 -13.01 8.04 -1.85
C TYR A 39 -13.79 6.77 -2.25
N PRO A 40 -15.02 6.55 -1.72
CA PRO A 40 -15.88 5.42 -2.11
C PRO A 40 -16.25 5.35 -3.60
N SER A 41 -15.99 6.42 -4.36
CA SER A 41 -16.15 6.44 -5.82
C SER A 41 -14.99 5.78 -6.58
N ARG A 42 -13.86 5.52 -5.90
CA ARG A 42 -12.65 4.92 -6.48
C ARG A 42 -12.48 3.46 -6.09
N ILE A 43 -12.96 3.08 -4.91
CA ILE A 43 -12.84 1.72 -4.37
C ILE A 43 -14.10 1.33 -3.60
N THR A 44 -14.35 0.03 -3.47
CA THR A 44 -15.47 -0.50 -2.69
C THR A 44 -15.30 -0.22 -1.20
N ALA A 45 -16.41 -0.06 -0.49
CA ALA A 45 -16.42 0.12 0.97
C ALA A 45 -16.66 -1.21 1.70
N ASP A 46 -15.97 -2.27 1.27
CA ASP A 46 -16.06 -3.61 1.83
C ASP A 46 -14.71 -4.37 1.72
N ALA A 47 -14.69 -5.66 2.06
CA ALA A 47 -13.48 -6.48 2.04
C ALA A 47 -12.84 -6.62 0.65
N THR A 48 -13.57 -6.35 -0.44
CA THR A 48 -13.02 -6.33 -1.79
C THR A 48 -12.08 -5.15 -2.03
N SER A 49 -12.13 -4.11 -1.19
CA SER A 49 -11.19 -2.97 -1.24
C SER A 49 -9.73 -3.39 -1.15
N ILE A 50 -9.41 -4.42 -0.37
CA ILE A 50 -8.03 -4.93 -0.27
C ILE A 50 -7.55 -5.46 -1.62
N ARG A 51 -8.40 -6.22 -2.32
CA ARG A 51 -8.08 -6.75 -3.66
C ARG A 51 -7.92 -5.60 -4.66
N ASP A 52 -8.86 -4.67 -4.66
CA ASP A 52 -8.87 -3.56 -5.62
C ASP A 52 -7.63 -2.67 -5.40
N PHE A 53 -7.27 -2.39 -4.15
CA PHE A 53 -6.06 -1.66 -3.78
C PHE A 53 -4.78 -2.36 -4.24
N ILE A 54 -4.60 -3.65 -3.90
CA ILE A 54 -3.41 -4.41 -4.35
C ILE A 54 -3.33 -4.44 -5.89
N THR A 55 -4.47 -4.54 -6.57
CA THR A 55 -4.51 -4.53 -8.05
C THR A 55 -4.05 -3.17 -8.58
N LEU A 56 -4.57 -2.06 -8.05
CA LEU A 56 -4.16 -0.71 -8.42
C LEU A 56 -2.65 -0.50 -8.23
N GLU A 57 -2.11 -0.91 -7.08
CA GLU A 57 -0.68 -0.76 -6.80
C GLU A 57 0.20 -1.62 -7.72
N LEU A 58 -0.26 -2.81 -8.10
CA LEU A 58 0.44 -3.66 -9.05
C LEU A 58 0.40 -3.09 -10.47
N ASP A 59 -0.72 -2.48 -10.86
CA ASP A 59 -0.93 -1.90 -12.19
C ASP A 59 -0.13 -0.59 -12.39
N THR A 60 0.31 0.09 -11.31
CA THR A 60 1.07 1.35 -11.39
C THR A 60 2.33 1.25 -12.26
N ILE A 61 2.97 0.07 -12.33
CA ILE A 61 4.17 -0.15 -13.15
C ILE A 61 3.91 0.02 -14.65
N ASP A 62 2.67 -0.22 -15.11
CA ASP A 62 2.30 -0.09 -16.52
C ASP A 62 2.08 1.37 -16.93
N TYR A 63 1.89 2.26 -15.95
CA TYR A 63 1.60 3.68 -16.19
C TYR A 63 2.79 4.59 -15.88
N ILE A 64 3.71 4.16 -15.01
CA ILE A 64 4.83 4.98 -14.56
C ILE A 64 6.15 4.35 -15.02
N ALA A 65 6.79 5.01 -15.98
CA ALA A 65 8.15 4.67 -16.37
C ALA A 65 9.16 5.18 -15.34
N LEU A 66 10.05 4.32 -14.87
CA LEU A 66 11.19 4.75 -14.06
C LEU A 66 12.15 5.61 -14.90
N PRO A 67 12.42 6.87 -14.50
CA PRO A 67 13.34 7.72 -15.21
C PRO A 67 14.72 7.08 -15.33
N GLY A 68 15.24 7.02 -16.56
CA GLY A 68 16.60 6.53 -16.82
C GLY A 68 16.78 5.01 -16.81
N VAL A 69 15.69 4.23 -16.70
CA VAL A 69 15.71 2.78 -16.93
C VAL A 69 15.42 2.48 -18.39
N ASN A 70 16.29 1.71 -19.04
CA ASN A 70 16.16 1.31 -20.43
C ASN A 70 15.99 -0.21 -20.57
N PRO A 71 15.34 -0.69 -21.65
CA PRO A 71 15.30 -2.12 -21.94
C PRO A 71 16.72 -2.72 -22.04
N GLY A 72 16.99 -3.74 -21.24
CA GLY A 72 18.29 -4.43 -21.20
C GLY A 72 19.22 -4.00 -20.05
N ASP A 73 18.84 -3.01 -19.25
CA ASP A 73 19.59 -2.64 -18.06
C ASP A 73 19.60 -3.79 -17.03
N THR A 74 20.77 -4.07 -16.45
CA THR A 74 20.96 -5.12 -15.43
C THR A 74 20.87 -4.60 -14.01
N SER A 75 20.74 -3.28 -13.84
CA SER A 75 20.57 -2.61 -12.56
C SER A 75 19.62 -1.43 -12.70
N ILE A 76 18.62 -1.36 -11.82
CA ILE A 76 17.65 -0.27 -11.77
C ILE A 76 18.12 0.74 -10.72
N LYS A 77 18.12 2.03 -11.08
CA LYS A 77 18.29 3.13 -10.13
C LYS A 77 16.95 3.81 -9.91
N TYR A 78 16.47 3.77 -8.68
CA TYR A 78 15.26 4.49 -8.28
C TYR A 78 15.60 5.97 -8.09
N MET A 79 15.04 6.83 -8.93
CA MET A 79 15.34 8.27 -8.96
C MET A 79 14.07 9.09 -9.21
N GLY A 80 13.94 10.20 -8.48
CA GLY A 80 12.86 11.19 -8.64
C GLY A 80 11.49 10.72 -8.14
N ASP A 81 10.48 11.55 -8.35
CA ASP A 81 9.11 11.41 -7.81
C ASP A 81 8.39 10.13 -8.23
N ALA A 82 8.76 9.56 -9.39
CA ALA A 82 8.27 8.26 -9.84
C ALA A 82 8.58 7.13 -8.84
N THR A 83 9.62 7.30 -8.01
CA THR A 83 10.00 6.36 -6.96
C THR A 83 8.95 6.29 -5.86
N ASP A 84 8.39 7.44 -5.45
CA ASP A 84 7.39 7.49 -4.39
C ASP A 84 6.07 6.87 -4.87
N SER A 85 5.69 7.13 -6.13
CA SER A 85 4.50 6.52 -6.73
C SER A 85 4.63 5.00 -6.95
N LEU A 86 5.84 4.49 -7.21
CA LEU A 86 6.09 3.06 -7.41
C LEU A 86 6.52 2.32 -6.14
N LEU A 87 6.69 3.02 -5.02
CA LEU A 87 7.08 2.40 -3.76
C LEU A 87 6.12 1.28 -3.33
N PRO A 88 4.78 1.43 -3.45
CA PRO A 88 3.88 0.34 -3.13
C PRO A 88 4.06 -0.89 -4.02
N TYR A 89 4.25 -0.67 -5.33
CA TYR A 89 4.57 -1.73 -6.29
C TYR A 89 5.83 -2.50 -5.85
N PHE A 90 6.95 -1.80 -5.63
CA PHE A 90 8.22 -2.43 -5.22
C PHE A 90 8.10 -3.17 -3.90
N THR A 91 7.32 -2.63 -2.98
CA THR A 91 7.05 -3.25 -1.68
C THR A 91 6.31 -4.58 -1.86
N LEU A 92 5.30 -4.62 -2.74
CA LEU A 92 4.51 -5.83 -3.01
C LEU A 92 5.28 -6.92 -3.75
N VAL A 93 6.18 -6.55 -4.68
CA VAL A 93 6.92 -7.51 -5.51
C VAL A 93 8.30 -7.89 -4.94
N GLN A 94 8.65 -7.39 -3.77
CA GLN A 94 9.94 -7.66 -3.14
C GLN A 94 10.10 -9.17 -2.88
N PRO A 95 11.16 -9.84 -3.38
CA PRO A 95 11.30 -11.29 -3.22
C PRO A 95 11.37 -11.78 -1.76
N SER A 96 11.80 -10.92 -0.83
CA SER A 96 11.84 -11.20 0.61
C SER A 96 10.47 -11.13 1.28
N ALA A 97 9.47 -10.52 0.65
CA ALA A 97 8.11 -10.42 1.16
C ALA A 97 7.33 -11.73 0.90
N THR A 98 7.32 -12.64 1.86
CA THR A 98 6.67 -13.95 1.73
C THR A 98 5.33 -14.02 2.46
N GLN A 99 5.05 -13.08 3.35
CA GLN A 99 3.83 -13.00 4.14
C GLN A 99 3.25 -11.58 4.10
N ILE A 100 1.92 -11.50 4.06
CA ILE A 100 1.17 -10.24 4.05
C ILE A 100 -0.06 -10.37 4.95
N GLY A 101 -0.44 -9.28 5.60
CA GLY A 101 -1.74 -9.13 6.23
C GLY A 101 -2.23 -7.71 6.01
N CYS A 102 -3.52 -7.58 5.69
CA CYS A 102 -4.12 -6.29 5.36
C CYS A 102 -5.40 -6.07 6.16
N ALA A 103 -5.76 -4.80 6.31
CA ALA A 103 -7.03 -4.37 6.85
C ALA A 103 -7.59 -3.23 6.00
N TRP A 104 -8.89 -3.05 6.06
CA TRP A 104 -9.55 -1.88 5.52
C TRP A 104 -10.52 -1.32 6.56
N ARG A 105 -10.81 -0.02 6.45
CA ARG A 105 -11.76 0.67 7.32
C ARG A 105 -12.45 1.78 6.56
N SER A 106 -13.77 1.89 6.73
CA SER A 106 -14.46 3.14 6.38
C SER A 106 -14.22 4.19 7.46
N CYS A 107 -13.82 5.37 7.00
CA CYS A 107 -13.39 6.48 7.81
C CYS A 107 -14.10 7.77 7.39
N THR A 108 -14.16 8.74 8.30
CA THR A 108 -14.65 10.09 8.00
C THR A 108 -13.62 11.09 8.49
N LEU A 109 -13.03 11.83 7.56
CA LEU A 109 -12.00 12.83 7.85
C LEU A 109 -12.45 14.17 7.27
N SER A 110 -12.53 15.20 8.11
CA SER A 110 -12.98 16.55 7.71
C SER A 110 -14.32 16.60 6.96
N GLY A 111 -15.24 15.68 7.30
CA GLY A 111 -16.57 15.58 6.67
C GLY A 111 -16.63 14.78 5.36
N ALA A 112 -15.49 14.30 4.86
CA ALA A 112 -15.43 13.40 3.71
C ALA A 112 -15.34 11.94 4.15
N GLN A 113 -16.07 11.05 3.47
CA GLN A 113 -15.92 9.61 3.65
C GLN A 113 -14.70 9.12 2.88
N LEU A 114 -13.84 8.37 3.56
CA LEU A 114 -12.66 7.71 3.01
C LEU A 114 -12.70 6.22 3.33
N ILE A 115 -12.01 5.43 2.51
CA ILE A 115 -11.74 4.02 2.70
C ILE A 115 -10.23 3.89 2.85
N ASP A 116 -9.80 3.69 4.10
CA ASP A 116 -8.41 3.46 4.43
C ASP A 116 -8.11 1.99 4.17
N VAL A 117 -7.08 1.69 3.38
CA VAL A 117 -6.59 0.33 3.14
C VAL A 117 -5.12 0.29 3.51
N TYR A 118 -4.74 -0.71 4.30
CA TYR A 118 -3.40 -0.82 4.86
C TYR A 118 -2.94 -2.27 4.88
N CYS A 119 -1.73 -2.51 4.39
CA CYS A 119 -1.10 -3.82 4.40
C CYS A 119 0.29 -3.76 5.03
N VAL A 120 0.61 -4.81 5.79
CA VAL A 120 1.93 -5.04 6.39
C VAL A 120 2.51 -6.31 5.81
N LEU A 121 3.78 -6.25 5.43
CA LEU A 121 4.54 -7.38 4.90
C LEU A 121 5.58 -7.82 5.93
N ASN A 122 6.04 -9.07 5.86
CA ASN A 122 7.08 -9.56 6.77
C ASN A 122 8.50 -9.08 6.42
N SER A 123 8.70 -8.47 5.25
CA SER A 123 9.98 -7.88 4.84
C SER A 123 10.26 -6.55 5.56
N GLN A 124 11.49 -6.07 5.38
CA GLN A 124 11.96 -4.74 5.80
C GLN A 124 12.25 -3.89 4.57
#